data_AF-A0A667XBK9-F1
#
_entry.id   AF-A0A667XBK9-F1
#
_cell.length_a   1.000
_cell.length_b   1.000
_cell.length_c   1.000
_cell.angle_alpha   90.00
_cell.angle_beta   90.00
_cell.angle_gamma   90.00
#
_symmetry.space_group_name_H-M   'P 1'
#
loop_
_entity.id
_entity.type
_entity.pdbx_description
1 polymer ?
#
loop_
_entity_poly.entity_id
_entity_poly.type
_entity_poly.pdbx_seq_one_letter_code
_entity_poly.pdbx_strand_id
1 'polypeptide(L)'
;ERKRNVTGNVESGRKTMNNAVRVGDGLLSPAAAGAVGAERRKQGARLSLLGKPLTYSAQSGRRNARYRRLQNYLYNVLERPREWAFVYHAFVFILVFGCLVLSVFSTIPAHQDLSSHCLLILEFVMIVVFGLEYIIRIWSAGCCCRYRGWQGRLRFARKPFCVIDIIVLIASVAVVSAGSQGNIFATSALRSLRFLQILRMVRMDRRGGTWKLLGSVVYAHSKELVTAWYIGFLVLIFSSFLVYLVEKEFNKEFATYADALWWGTITLTTIGYGDKTPQTWTGRLLSAGFALLGISFFALPAVSFTHTHTHTHTLMHMALFDCQG
;
A
#
# COMPACT_ATOMS: atom_id res chain seq x y z
N GLU A 1 -15.61 -47.90 11.73
CA GLU A 1 -16.35 -47.88 10.43
C GLU A 1 -16.28 -46.45 9.89
N ARG A 2 -16.05 -46.11 8.62
CA ARG A 2 -16.25 -46.75 7.33
C ARG A 2 -15.19 -46.18 6.35
N LYS A 3 -14.25 -47.01 5.91
CA LYS A 3 -13.29 -46.70 4.83
C LYS A 3 -14.03 -46.77 3.48
N ARG A 4 -13.68 -45.92 2.51
CA ARG A 4 -13.91 -46.22 1.08
C ARG A 4 -12.75 -45.67 0.24
N ASN A 5 -11.82 -46.58 -0.08
CA ASN A 5 -10.89 -46.47 -1.20
C ASN A 5 -11.69 -46.54 -2.51
N VAL A 6 -11.33 -45.73 -3.50
CA VAL A 6 -11.46 -46.08 -4.92
C VAL A 6 -10.20 -45.62 -5.63
N THR A 7 -9.43 -46.60 -6.08
CA THR A 7 -8.25 -46.50 -6.95
C THR A 7 -8.66 -46.62 -8.42
N GLY A 8 -7.94 -45.89 -9.29
CA GLY A 8 -7.68 -46.26 -10.68
C GLY A 8 -8.61 -45.67 -11.74
N ASN A 9 -8.11 -44.73 -12.55
CA ASN A 9 -7.63 -45.11 -13.87
C ASN A 9 -6.74 -44.04 -14.50
N VAL A 10 -5.67 -44.51 -15.11
CA VAL A 10 -4.68 -43.80 -15.92
C VAL A 10 -5.24 -43.71 -17.33
N GLU A 11 -5.27 -42.52 -17.94
CA GLU A 11 -5.20 -42.47 -19.41
C GLU A 11 -4.50 -41.21 -19.93
N SER A 12 -3.50 -41.52 -20.75
CA SER A 12 -2.54 -40.66 -21.44
C SER A 12 -3.16 -40.15 -22.75
N GLY A 13 -3.00 -38.87 -23.04
CA GLY A 13 -3.56 -38.23 -24.24
C GLY A 13 -2.59 -37.23 -24.88
N ARG A 14 -1.36 -37.67 -25.15
CA ARG A 14 -0.31 -36.94 -25.87
C ARG A 14 -0.66 -36.91 -27.37
N LYS A 15 -1.00 -35.73 -27.92
CA LYS A 15 -1.04 -35.50 -29.39
C LYS A 15 0.12 -34.62 -29.80
N THR A 16 1.26 -35.26 -30.04
CA THR A 16 2.38 -34.75 -30.86
C THR A 16 2.20 -35.30 -32.27
N MET A 17 1.89 -34.44 -33.24
CA MET A 17 2.00 -34.80 -34.67
C MET A 17 3.40 -34.43 -35.15
N ASN A 18 4.11 -35.47 -35.56
CA ASN A 18 5.33 -35.44 -36.34
C ASN A 18 5.08 -34.77 -37.70
N ASN A 19 6.11 -34.09 -38.21
CA ASN A 19 6.56 -34.35 -39.58
C ASN A 19 8.06 -34.10 -39.68
N ALA A 20 8.79 -35.19 -39.85
CA ALA A 20 10.16 -35.25 -40.31
C ALA A 20 10.14 -35.56 -41.81
N VAL A 21 11.03 -34.94 -42.60
CA VAL A 21 11.62 -35.35 -43.90
C VAL A 21 12.48 -34.15 -44.37
N ARG A 22 13.69 -34.22 -44.91
CA ARG A 22 14.83 -35.15 -45.01
C ARG A 22 16.02 -34.27 -45.44
N VAL A 23 17.21 -34.57 -44.92
CA VAL A 23 18.50 -34.13 -45.48
C VAL A 23 18.85 -35.05 -46.66
N GLY A 24 19.44 -34.49 -47.71
CA GLY A 24 19.98 -35.23 -48.85
C GLY A 24 20.89 -34.35 -49.70
N ASP A 25 22.18 -34.71 -49.71
CA ASP A 25 23.32 -34.06 -50.34
C ASP A 25 23.28 -34.03 -51.87
N GLY A 26 23.99 -33.06 -52.47
CA GLY A 26 24.17 -32.94 -53.91
C GLY A 26 25.28 -31.96 -54.29
N LEU A 27 26.49 -32.51 -54.42
CA LEU A 27 27.75 -31.96 -54.88
C LEU A 27 27.63 -31.17 -56.21
N LEU A 28 28.36 -30.04 -56.36
CA LEU A 28 29.24 -29.69 -57.50
C LEU A 28 29.70 -28.21 -57.44
N SER A 29 31.00 -28.02 -57.64
CA SER A 29 31.76 -26.77 -57.87
C SER A 29 32.83 -27.14 -58.95
N PRO A 30 33.56 -26.23 -59.62
CA PRO A 30 33.55 -24.76 -59.65
C PRO A 30 33.60 -24.16 -61.09
N ALA A 31 33.83 -22.84 -61.17
CA ALA A 31 34.43 -22.05 -62.26
C ALA A 31 33.49 -21.29 -63.23
N ALA A 32 33.50 -19.96 -63.13
CA ALA A 32 33.99 -19.04 -64.17
C ALA A 32 33.64 -17.58 -63.83
N ALA A 33 34.57 -16.70 -64.17
CA ALA A 33 34.58 -15.27 -63.89
C ALA A 33 33.50 -14.47 -64.64
N GLY A 34 33.13 -13.30 -64.08
CA GLY A 34 32.71 -12.15 -64.89
C GLY A 34 31.50 -11.36 -64.39
N ALA A 35 31.67 -10.04 -64.35
CA ALA A 35 30.64 -9.00 -64.44
C ALA A 35 29.83 -8.61 -63.18
N VAL A 36 30.36 -7.60 -62.48
CA VAL A 36 29.71 -6.32 -62.14
C VAL A 36 28.17 -6.30 -62.25
N GLY A 37 27.49 -6.30 -61.09
CA GLY A 37 26.06 -6.05 -61.00
C GLY A 37 25.68 -5.62 -59.58
N ALA A 38 25.40 -4.34 -59.40
CA ALA A 38 24.99 -3.74 -58.13
C ALA A 38 23.58 -4.24 -57.72
N GLU A 39 23.49 -5.28 -56.88
CA GLU A 39 22.23 -5.71 -56.28
C GLU A 39 22.04 -5.13 -54.87
N ARG A 40 21.26 -4.06 -54.83
CA ARG A 40 20.72 -3.43 -53.63
C ARG A 40 19.68 -4.36 -53.02
N ARG A 41 20.07 -5.12 -51.98
CA ARG A 41 19.17 -5.88 -51.07
C ARG A 41 17.92 -5.06 -50.69
N LYS A 42 16.81 -5.24 -51.40
CA LYS A 42 15.48 -4.74 -51.00
C LYS A 42 14.88 -5.75 -50.03
N GLN A 43 14.82 -5.35 -48.77
CA GLN A 43 14.08 -6.06 -47.71
C GLN A 43 12.64 -6.30 -48.16
N GLY A 44 12.22 -7.58 -48.12
CA GLY A 44 10.89 -8.02 -48.53
C GLY A 44 9.77 -7.33 -47.77
N ALA A 45 8.90 -6.65 -48.51
CA ALA A 45 7.63 -6.16 -48.01
C ALA A 45 6.69 -7.35 -47.79
N ARG A 46 6.31 -7.63 -46.53
CA ARG A 46 5.21 -8.56 -46.25
C ARG A 46 3.90 -7.91 -46.69
N LEU A 47 3.31 -8.43 -47.77
CA LEU A 47 1.99 -8.06 -48.27
C LEU A 47 0.88 -8.63 -47.37
N SER A 48 -0.16 -7.83 -47.13
CA SER A 48 -1.42 -8.32 -46.58
C SER A 48 -2.21 -9.05 -47.67
N LEU A 49 -3.13 -9.95 -47.30
CA LEU A 49 -3.97 -10.80 -48.18
C LEU A 49 -4.83 -10.04 -49.23
N LEU A 50 -4.76 -8.71 -49.26
CA LEU A 50 -5.50 -7.83 -50.16
C LEU A 50 -4.58 -6.92 -51.02
N GLY A 51 -3.30 -7.28 -51.18
CA GLY A 51 -2.41 -6.65 -52.17
C GLY A 51 -2.00 -5.19 -51.92
N LYS A 52 -2.31 -4.60 -50.76
CA LYS A 52 -1.87 -3.25 -50.40
C LYS A 52 -0.55 -3.28 -49.63
N PRO A 53 0.45 -2.45 -49.98
CA PRO A 53 1.68 -2.36 -49.22
C PRO A 53 1.36 -1.77 -47.84
N LEU A 54 1.56 -2.57 -46.78
CA LEU A 54 1.59 -2.04 -45.42
C LEU A 54 2.89 -1.25 -45.28
N THR A 55 2.82 0.05 -45.53
CA THR A 55 3.86 1.01 -45.14
C THR A 55 3.86 1.13 -43.62
N TYR A 56 4.37 0.10 -42.93
CA TYR A 56 4.76 0.29 -41.54
C TYR A 56 5.96 1.22 -41.58
N SER A 57 5.71 2.53 -41.43
CA SER A 57 6.73 3.55 -41.36
C SER A 57 7.79 3.09 -40.35
N ALA A 58 8.97 2.69 -40.82
CA ALA A 58 10.07 2.24 -39.96
C ALA A 58 10.48 3.34 -38.95
N GLN A 59 10.21 4.60 -39.29
CA GLN A 59 10.32 5.78 -38.43
C GLN A 59 9.28 5.78 -37.29
N SER A 60 8.03 5.38 -37.57
CA SER A 60 6.97 5.18 -36.56
C SER A 60 7.30 3.99 -35.64
N GLY A 61 7.81 2.88 -36.20
CA GLY A 61 8.27 1.72 -35.42
C GLY A 61 9.41 2.03 -34.44
N ARG A 62 10.40 2.84 -34.86
CA ARG A 62 11.54 3.26 -34.01
C ARG A 62 11.13 4.26 -32.93
N ARG A 63 10.27 5.24 -33.24
CA ARG A 63 9.70 6.16 -32.23
C ARG A 63 8.83 5.40 -31.22
N ASN A 64 8.01 4.45 -31.68
CA ASN A 64 7.24 3.56 -30.82
C ASN A 64 8.12 2.64 -29.96
N ALA A 65 9.30 2.23 -30.45
CA ALA A 65 10.25 1.46 -29.67
C ALA A 65 10.92 2.30 -28.57
N ARG A 66 11.38 3.53 -28.87
CA ARG A 66 11.92 4.46 -27.87
C ARG A 66 10.86 4.87 -26.84
N TYR A 67 9.64 5.14 -27.30
CA TYR A 67 8.49 5.46 -26.48
C TYR A 67 8.16 4.33 -25.48
N ARG A 68 8.08 3.08 -25.96
CA ARG A 68 7.87 1.91 -25.08
C ARG A 68 9.03 1.68 -24.11
N ARG A 69 10.28 1.90 -24.52
CA ARG A 69 11.44 1.82 -23.62
C ARG A 69 11.37 2.89 -22.52
N LEU A 70 11.01 4.12 -22.88
CA LEU A 70 10.85 5.22 -21.92
C LEU A 70 9.69 4.96 -20.95
N GLN A 71 8.54 4.48 -21.45
CA GLN A 71 7.42 4.10 -20.59
C GLN A 71 7.78 2.97 -19.62
N ASN A 72 8.49 1.94 -20.09
CA ASN A 72 8.88 0.81 -19.24
C ASN A 72 9.95 1.22 -18.22
N TYR A 73 10.85 2.13 -18.58
CA TYR A 73 11.82 2.73 -17.67
C TYR A 73 11.12 3.56 -16.57
N LEU A 74 10.22 4.47 -16.96
CA LEU A 74 9.44 5.28 -16.02
C LEU A 74 8.55 4.42 -15.12
N TYR A 75 7.92 3.38 -15.68
CA TYR A 75 7.15 2.42 -14.90
C TYR A 75 8.04 1.68 -13.89
N ASN A 76 9.22 1.21 -14.29
CA ASN A 76 10.14 0.55 -13.36
C ASN A 76 10.64 1.51 -12.27
N VAL A 77 10.98 2.75 -12.60
CA VAL A 77 11.43 3.75 -11.61
C VAL A 77 10.32 4.11 -10.62
N LEU A 78 9.07 4.26 -11.06
CA LEU A 78 7.93 4.54 -10.17
C LEU A 78 7.48 3.29 -9.40
N GLU A 79 7.40 2.11 -10.01
CA GLU A 79 6.80 0.93 -9.38
C GLU A 79 7.81 0.10 -8.57
N ARG A 80 9.10 0.11 -8.94
CA ARG A 80 10.19 -0.64 -8.30
C ARG A 80 11.38 0.27 -8.02
N PRO A 81 11.51 0.84 -6.80
CA PRO A 81 12.64 1.69 -6.51
C PRO A 81 13.93 0.88 -6.55
N ARG A 82 14.81 1.25 -7.49
CA ARG A 82 16.22 0.87 -7.53
C ARG A 82 17.00 2.13 -7.19
N GLU A 83 18.00 2.05 -6.30
CA GLU A 83 18.89 3.11 -5.79
C GLU A 83 18.42 4.59 -5.98
N TRP A 84 18.49 5.16 -7.18
CA TRP A 84 18.04 6.54 -7.49
C TRP A 84 16.57 6.86 -7.20
N ALA A 85 15.69 5.86 -7.25
CA ALA A 85 14.28 6.06 -6.90
C ALA A 85 14.07 6.29 -5.40
N PHE A 86 15.02 5.86 -4.55
CA PHE A 86 14.98 6.15 -3.11
C PHE A 86 15.04 7.65 -2.85
N VAL A 87 15.88 8.39 -3.59
CA VAL A 87 16.00 9.85 -3.47
C VAL A 87 14.67 10.54 -3.78
N TYR A 88 13.96 10.09 -4.82
CA TYR A 88 12.62 10.62 -5.14
C TYR A 88 11.60 10.34 -4.04
N HIS A 89 11.58 9.11 -3.51
CA HIS A 89 10.70 8.74 -2.41
C HIS A 89 11.00 9.53 -1.13
N ALA A 90 12.28 9.71 -0.80
CA ALA A 90 12.74 10.52 0.32
C ALA A 90 12.36 11.99 0.15
N PHE A 91 12.51 12.55 -1.06
CA PHE A 91 12.08 13.91 -1.38
C PHE A 91 10.57 14.08 -1.16
N VAL A 92 9.75 13.19 -1.72
CA VAL A 92 8.29 13.22 -1.54
C VAL A 92 7.92 13.07 -0.06
N PHE A 93 8.63 12.21 0.69
CA PHE A 93 8.42 12.03 2.12
C PHE A 93 8.72 13.30 2.91
N ILE A 94 9.87 13.94 2.66
CA ILE A 94 10.25 15.21 3.29
C ILE A 94 9.22 16.30 2.97
N LEU A 95 8.71 16.36 1.73
CA LEU A 95 7.70 17.34 1.34
C LEU A 95 6.37 17.13 2.08
N VAL A 96 5.90 15.88 2.20
CA VAL A 96 4.68 15.54 2.95
C VAL A 96 4.88 15.82 4.45
N PHE A 97 6.03 15.42 5.00
CA PHE A 97 6.36 15.61 6.40
C PHE A 97 6.48 17.09 6.78
N GLY A 98 7.16 17.90 5.94
CA GLY A 98 7.26 19.34 6.13
C GLY A 98 5.89 20.04 6.12
N CYS A 99 4.97 19.59 5.26
CA CYS A 99 3.59 20.09 5.25
C CYS A 99 2.84 19.75 6.56
N LEU A 100 3.05 18.55 7.12
CA LEU A 100 2.47 18.16 8.41
C LEU A 100 3.05 18.99 9.56
N VAL A 101 4.35 19.22 9.57
CA VAL A 101 5.01 20.06 10.59
C VAL A 101 4.50 21.50 10.55
N LEU A 102 4.44 22.10 9.36
CA LEU A 102 3.91 23.46 9.19
C LEU A 102 2.43 23.57 9.57
N SER A 103 1.66 22.49 9.41
CA SER A 103 0.27 22.41 9.85
C SER A 103 0.14 22.46 11.37
N VAL A 104 1.04 21.77 12.10
CA VAL A 104 1.13 21.91 13.56
C VAL A 104 1.50 23.35 13.93
N PHE A 105 2.49 23.96 13.26
CA PHE A 105 2.85 25.36 13.53
C PHE A 105 1.72 26.35 13.25
N SER A 106 0.86 26.09 12.25
CA SER A 106 -0.34 26.91 11.99
C SER A 106 -1.39 26.86 13.11
N THR A 107 -1.27 25.91 14.05
CA THR A 107 -2.16 25.84 15.22
C THR A 107 -1.75 26.81 16.33
N ILE A 108 -0.51 27.29 16.31
CA ILE A 108 0.05 28.17 17.34
C ILE A 108 -0.23 29.61 16.94
N PRO A 109 -0.98 30.39 17.75
CA PRO A 109 -1.41 31.75 17.37
C PRO A 109 -0.23 32.69 17.09
N ALA A 110 0.93 32.49 17.75
CA ALA A 110 2.13 33.31 17.58
C ALA A 110 2.76 33.24 16.17
N HIS A 111 2.54 32.15 15.41
CA HIS A 111 3.14 31.93 14.09
C HIS A 111 2.10 31.61 13.02
N GLN A 112 0.82 31.88 13.30
CA GLN A 112 -0.29 31.45 12.47
C GLN A 112 -0.25 32.06 11.06
N ASP A 113 0.00 33.36 10.93
CA ASP A 113 -0.09 34.06 9.65
C ASP A 113 1.02 33.61 8.68
N LEU A 114 2.27 33.58 9.14
CA LEU A 114 3.40 33.11 8.33
C LEU A 114 3.24 31.64 7.95
N SER A 115 2.88 30.79 8.91
CA SER A 115 2.72 29.35 8.68
C SER A 115 1.58 29.08 7.70
N SER A 116 0.48 29.82 7.77
CA SER A 116 -0.66 29.68 6.86
C SER A 116 -0.30 30.04 5.42
N HIS A 117 0.46 31.11 5.21
CA HIS A 117 0.96 31.47 3.87
C HIS A 117 1.94 30.41 3.32
N CYS A 118 2.89 29.96 4.12
CA CYS A 118 3.82 28.90 3.72
C CYS A 118 3.10 27.58 3.42
N LEU A 119 2.05 27.24 4.18
CA LEU A 119 1.23 26.05 3.94
C LEU A 119 0.50 26.11 2.60
N LEU A 120 -0.11 27.24 2.25
CA LEU A 120 -0.80 27.41 0.97
C LEU A 120 0.17 27.26 -0.22
N ILE A 121 1.38 27.85 -0.12
CA ILE A 121 2.41 27.72 -1.15
C ILE A 121 2.85 26.27 -1.30
N LEU A 122 3.19 25.60 -0.20
CA LEU A 122 3.60 24.19 -0.25
C LEU A 122 2.49 23.27 -0.72
N GLU A 123 1.24 23.55 -0.36
CA GLU A 123 0.11 22.77 -0.83
C GLU A 123 -0.10 22.90 -2.34
N PHE A 124 0.05 24.11 -2.89
CA PHE A 124 0.02 24.32 -4.33
C PHE A 124 1.14 23.55 -5.03
N VAL A 125 2.38 23.64 -4.53
CA VAL A 125 3.53 22.87 -5.04
C VAL A 125 3.24 21.37 -4.99
N MET A 126 2.65 20.88 -3.90
CA MET A 126 2.27 19.49 -3.74
C MET A 126 1.22 19.03 -4.74
N ILE A 127 0.18 19.83 -4.98
CA ILE A 127 -0.86 19.52 -5.97
C ILE A 127 -0.22 19.36 -7.35
N VAL A 128 0.71 20.25 -7.72
CA VAL A 128 1.41 20.18 -9.00
C VAL A 128 2.29 18.93 -9.08
N VAL A 129 3.13 18.67 -8.07
CA VAL A 129 4.04 17.52 -8.03
C VAL A 129 3.27 16.20 -8.08
N PHE A 130 2.20 16.06 -7.28
CA PHE A 130 1.40 14.83 -7.25
C PHE A 130 0.48 14.69 -8.45
N GLY A 131 -0.07 15.78 -8.97
CA GLY A 131 -0.84 15.75 -10.21
C GLY A 131 0.02 15.24 -11.37
N LEU A 132 1.24 15.78 -11.51
CA LEU A 132 2.19 15.30 -12.51
C LEU A 132 2.60 13.85 -12.28
N GLU A 133 2.90 13.46 -11.04
CA GLU A 133 3.22 12.07 -10.70
C GLU A 133 2.08 11.10 -11.08
N TYR A 134 0.84 11.46 -10.74
CA TYR A 134 -0.35 10.67 -11.03
C TYR A 134 -0.58 10.52 -12.55
N ILE A 135 -0.43 11.61 -13.31
CA ILE A 135 -0.54 11.60 -14.77
C ILE A 135 0.55 10.71 -15.38
N ILE A 136 1.81 10.87 -14.96
CA ILE A 136 2.94 10.07 -15.44
C ILE A 136 2.71 8.58 -15.11
N ARG A 137 2.15 8.26 -13.94
CA ARG A 137 1.84 6.89 -13.51
C ARG A 137 0.75 6.24 -14.36
N ILE A 138 -0.36 6.93 -14.61
CA ILE A 138 -1.42 6.43 -15.51
C ILE A 138 -0.88 6.27 -16.93
N TRP A 139 -0.05 7.21 -17.38
CA TRP A 139 0.52 7.19 -18.71
C TRP A 139 1.47 6.00 -18.89
N SER A 140 2.38 5.78 -17.93
CA SER A 140 3.36 4.69 -17.94
C SER A 140 2.71 3.31 -17.82
N ALA A 141 1.62 3.16 -17.06
CA ALA A 141 0.85 1.92 -16.96
C ALA A 141 0.33 1.38 -18.31
N GLY A 142 0.28 2.23 -19.35
CA GLY A 142 -0.06 1.84 -20.72
C GLY A 142 0.99 0.96 -21.43
N CYS A 143 2.16 0.72 -20.83
CA CYS A 143 3.21 -0.13 -21.42
C CYS A 143 2.90 -1.63 -21.32
N CYS A 144 2.13 -2.06 -20.31
CA CYS A 144 1.77 -3.46 -20.14
C CYS A 144 0.67 -3.86 -21.14
N CYS A 145 0.86 -4.98 -21.82
CA CYS A 145 -0.11 -5.54 -22.77
C CYS A 145 -1.51 -5.76 -22.15
N ARG A 146 -1.57 -5.95 -20.81
CA ARG A 146 -2.78 -6.14 -20.00
C ARG A 146 -3.65 -4.87 -19.86
N TYR A 147 -3.07 -3.67 -19.98
CA TYR A 147 -3.76 -2.39 -19.74
C TYR A 147 -3.85 -1.52 -21.02
N ARG A 148 -3.84 -2.15 -22.20
CA ARG A 148 -3.90 -1.41 -23.48
C ARG A 148 -5.31 -0.84 -23.72
N GLY A 149 -5.39 0.46 -24.05
CA GLY A 149 -6.64 1.18 -24.32
C GLY A 149 -7.27 1.85 -23.10
N TRP A 150 -8.36 2.60 -23.31
CA TRP A 150 -9.04 3.40 -22.27
C TRP A 150 -9.58 2.54 -21.12
N GLN A 151 -10.18 1.37 -21.45
CA GLN A 151 -10.71 0.43 -20.44
C GLN A 151 -9.61 -0.24 -19.60
N GLY A 152 -8.43 -0.46 -20.18
CA GLY A 152 -7.27 -1.00 -19.46
C GLY A 152 -6.71 0.01 -18.44
N ARG A 153 -6.59 1.28 -18.83
CA ARG A 153 -6.17 2.37 -17.94
C ARG A 153 -7.16 2.62 -16.80
N LEU A 154 -8.46 2.57 -17.07
CA LEU A 154 -9.50 2.73 -16.04
C LEU A 154 -9.48 1.58 -15.02
N ARG A 155 -9.21 0.34 -15.46
CA ARG A 155 -9.03 -0.81 -14.56
C ARG A 155 -7.83 -0.61 -13.62
N PHE A 156 -6.75 0.00 -14.11
CA PHE A 156 -5.59 0.34 -13.28
C PHE A 156 -5.93 1.44 -12.27
N ALA A 157 -6.66 2.49 -12.68
CA ALA A 157 -7.08 3.59 -11.81
C ALA A 157 -8.01 3.13 -10.65
N ARG A 158 -8.77 2.04 -10.82
CA ARG A 158 -9.63 1.46 -9.76
C ARG A 158 -8.87 0.67 -8.67
N LYS A 159 -7.53 0.58 -8.73
CA LYS A 159 -6.75 0.04 -7.61
C LYS A 159 -6.91 0.97 -6.39
N PRO A 160 -7.05 0.44 -5.17
CA PRO A 160 -7.40 1.23 -3.98
C PRO A 160 -6.43 2.40 -3.73
N PHE A 161 -5.12 2.19 -3.92
CA PHE A 161 -4.13 3.26 -3.78
C PHE A 161 -4.24 4.36 -4.84
N CYS A 162 -4.59 4.03 -6.09
CA CYS A 162 -4.83 5.05 -7.12
C CYS A 162 -6.11 5.84 -6.85
N VAL A 163 -7.14 5.19 -6.29
CA VAL A 163 -8.37 5.84 -5.87
C VAL A 163 -8.12 6.81 -4.70
N ILE A 164 -7.32 6.41 -3.72
CA ILE A 164 -6.92 7.31 -2.61
C ILE A 164 -6.16 8.53 -3.17
N ASP A 165 -5.21 8.32 -4.09
CA ASP A 165 -4.40 9.40 -4.67
C ASP A 165 -5.26 10.42 -5.44
N ILE A 166 -6.23 9.96 -6.26
CA ILE A 166 -7.13 10.87 -6.98
C ILE A 166 -8.11 11.59 -6.05
N ILE A 167 -8.64 10.92 -5.02
CA ILE A 167 -9.52 11.56 -4.03
C ILE A 167 -8.76 12.68 -3.30
N VAL A 168 -7.54 12.40 -2.86
CA VAL A 168 -6.68 13.37 -2.19
C VAL A 168 -6.33 14.54 -3.13
N LEU A 169 -6.00 14.26 -4.40
CA LEU A 169 -5.71 15.30 -5.39
C LEU A 169 -6.91 16.22 -5.63
N ILE A 170 -8.11 15.65 -5.84
CA ILE A 170 -9.35 16.40 -6.05
C ILE A 170 -9.68 17.25 -4.82
N ALA A 171 -9.58 16.66 -3.62
CA ALA A 171 -9.86 17.36 -2.38
C ALA A 171 -8.88 18.53 -2.17
N SER A 172 -7.59 18.34 -2.42
CA SER A 172 -6.58 19.41 -2.32
C SER A 172 -6.83 20.54 -3.32
N VAL A 173 -7.17 20.23 -4.58
CA VAL A 173 -7.52 21.24 -5.59
C VAL A 173 -8.77 22.03 -5.16
N ALA A 174 -9.80 21.34 -4.69
CA ALA A 174 -11.03 21.97 -4.22
C ALA A 174 -10.75 22.94 -3.07
N VAL A 175 -9.90 22.55 -2.10
CA VAL A 175 -9.57 23.42 -0.98
C VAL A 175 -8.77 24.66 -1.40
N VAL A 176 -7.74 24.50 -2.25
CA VAL A 176 -6.96 25.66 -2.74
C VAL A 176 -7.85 26.61 -3.55
N SER A 177 -8.76 26.08 -4.37
CA SER A 177 -9.70 26.90 -5.14
C SER A 177 -10.69 27.68 -4.25
N ALA A 178 -11.15 27.08 -3.15
CA ALA A 178 -12.02 27.73 -2.18
C ALA A 178 -11.28 28.81 -1.36
N GLY A 179 -10.00 28.59 -1.05
CA GLY A 179 -9.15 29.56 -0.35
C GLY A 179 -8.88 30.83 -1.16
N SER A 180 -8.81 30.73 -2.49
CA SER A 180 -8.55 31.88 -3.38
C SER A 180 -9.71 32.87 -3.46
N GLN A 181 -10.94 32.48 -3.10
CA GLN A 181 -12.13 33.33 -3.23
C GLN A 181 -12.39 34.21 -1.99
N GLY A 182 -11.47 34.26 -1.02
CA GLY A 182 -11.53 35.19 0.13
C GLY A 182 -12.73 35.00 1.08
N ASN A 183 -13.60 34.01 0.84
CA ASN A 183 -14.78 33.78 1.64
C ASN A 183 -14.42 33.37 3.08
N ILE A 184 -15.33 33.63 4.01
CA ILE A 184 -15.36 33.19 5.42
C ILE A 184 -15.13 31.67 5.59
N PHE A 185 -15.26 30.92 4.49
CA PHE A 185 -14.85 29.54 4.34
C PHE A 185 -13.34 29.28 4.43
N ALA A 186 -12.47 30.28 4.28
CA ALA A 186 -11.02 30.11 4.35
C ALA A 186 -10.60 29.50 5.71
N THR A 187 -11.17 29.96 6.82
CA THR A 187 -10.86 29.43 8.16
C THR A 187 -11.33 27.98 8.34
N SER A 188 -12.51 27.62 7.80
CA SER A 188 -13.03 26.25 7.82
C SER A 188 -12.28 25.31 6.86
N ALA A 189 -11.81 25.85 5.73
CA ALA A 189 -11.00 25.17 4.75
C ALA A 189 -9.61 24.83 5.31
N LEU A 190 -8.96 25.77 6.01
CA LEU A 190 -7.69 25.55 6.70
C LEU A 190 -7.76 24.41 7.73
N ARG A 191 -8.91 24.24 8.41
CA ARG A 191 -9.13 23.10 9.32
C ARG A 191 -9.21 21.77 8.57
N SER A 192 -9.85 21.76 7.41
CA SER A 192 -10.01 20.58 6.55
C SER A 192 -8.70 20.15 5.89
N LEU A 193 -7.80 21.09 5.61
CA LEU A 193 -6.44 20.82 5.10
C LEU A 193 -5.64 19.90 6.01
N ARG A 194 -5.79 20.06 7.34
CA ARG A 194 -5.07 19.25 8.33
C ARG A 194 -5.44 17.77 8.21
N PHE A 195 -6.71 17.48 7.94
CA PHE A 195 -7.18 16.10 7.75
C PHE A 195 -6.69 15.51 6.42
N LEU A 196 -6.69 16.31 5.34
CA LEU A 196 -6.17 15.88 4.03
C LEU A 196 -4.66 15.57 4.04
N GLN A 197 -3.89 16.20 4.93
CA GLN A 197 -2.46 15.92 5.09
C GLN A 197 -2.22 14.52 5.66
N ILE A 198 -3.04 14.07 6.61
CA ILE A 198 -2.94 12.71 7.17
C ILE A 198 -3.19 11.68 6.05
N LEU A 199 -4.17 11.91 5.17
CA LEU A 199 -4.42 11.05 4.01
C LEU A 199 -3.23 11.01 3.03
N ARG A 200 -2.46 12.09 2.89
CA ARG A 200 -1.24 12.12 2.07
C ARG A 200 -0.11 11.25 2.64
N MET A 201 -0.06 11.06 3.97
CA MET A 201 0.90 10.14 4.61
C MET A 201 0.52 8.68 4.35
N VAL A 202 -0.77 8.34 4.41
CA VAL A 202 -1.27 6.97 4.21
C VAL A 202 -0.86 6.40 2.85
N ARG A 203 -0.89 7.20 1.79
CA ARG A 203 -0.47 6.76 0.45
C ARG A 203 1.05 6.58 0.27
N MET A 204 1.88 6.96 1.25
CA MET A 204 3.32 6.68 1.24
C MET A 204 3.58 5.15 1.23
N ASP A 205 2.66 4.36 1.79
CA ASP A 205 2.68 2.89 1.66
C ASP A 205 2.14 2.41 0.31
N ARG A 206 2.76 2.86 -0.78
CA ARG A 206 2.33 2.65 -2.17
C ARG A 206 2.17 1.18 -2.55
N ARG A 207 2.90 0.26 -1.91
CA ARG A 207 2.85 -1.17 -2.21
C ARG A 207 1.82 -1.93 -1.38
N GLY A 208 1.32 -1.31 -0.31
CA GLY A 208 0.52 -1.99 0.70
C GLY A 208 1.23 -3.22 1.24
N GLY A 209 2.57 -3.25 1.17
CA GLY A 209 3.37 -4.40 1.58
C GLY A 209 3.27 -4.58 3.09
N THR A 210 3.37 -3.48 3.82
CA THR A 210 3.16 -3.42 5.27
C THR A 210 1.74 -3.86 5.63
N TRP A 211 0.71 -3.34 4.95
CA TRP A 211 -0.68 -3.76 5.18
C TRP A 211 -0.95 -5.22 4.85
N LYS A 212 -0.34 -5.77 3.79
CA LYS A 212 -0.44 -7.20 3.45
C LYS A 212 0.28 -8.08 4.46
N LEU A 213 1.47 -7.67 4.91
CA LEU A 213 2.22 -8.37 5.93
C LEU A 213 1.45 -8.36 7.26
N LEU A 214 1.00 -7.18 7.70
CA LEU A 214 0.18 -7.02 8.89
C LEU A 214 -1.09 -7.87 8.80
N GLY A 215 -1.81 -7.80 7.67
CA GLY A 215 -3.00 -8.61 7.44
C GLY A 215 -2.71 -10.12 7.43
N SER A 216 -1.58 -10.54 6.87
CA SER A 216 -1.14 -11.95 6.88
C SER A 216 -0.83 -12.44 8.29
N VAL A 217 -0.15 -11.63 9.10
CA VAL A 217 0.18 -11.96 10.50
C VAL A 217 -1.10 -12.03 11.34
N VAL A 218 -1.99 -11.04 11.20
CA VAL A 218 -3.29 -11.00 11.89
C VAL A 218 -4.17 -12.18 11.47
N TYR A 219 -4.16 -12.55 10.19
CA TYR A 219 -4.93 -13.68 9.71
C TYR A 219 -4.40 -15.02 10.26
N ALA A 220 -3.06 -15.20 10.28
CA ALA A 220 -2.42 -16.39 10.81
C ALA A 220 -2.74 -16.61 12.31
N HIS A 221 -2.71 -15.53 13.09
CA HIS A 221 -2.97 -15.57 14.54
C HIS A 221 -4.38 -15.07 14.91
N SER A 222 -5.33 -15.12 13.97
CA SER A 222 -6.68 -14.57 14.15
C SER A 222 -7.43 -15.22 15.31
N LYS A 223 -7.27 -16.54 15.51
CA LYS A 223 -7.91 -17.26 16.61
C LYS A 223 -7.39 -16.79 17.97
N GLU A 224 -6.08 -16.74 18.14
CA GLU A 224 -5.42 -16.31 19.37
C GLU A 224 -5.77 -14.86 19.69
N LEU A 225 -5.71 -13.98 18.68
CA LEU A 225 -6.03 -12.57 18.81
C LEU A 225 -7.50 -12.34 19.20
N VAL A 226 -8.44 -13.04 18.56
CA VAL A 226 -9.87 -12.97 18.89
C VAL A 226 -10.12 -13.47 20.32
N THR A 227 -9.50 -14.58 20.73
CA THR A 227 -9.64 -15.09 22.10
C THR A 227 -9.09 -14.13 23.15
N ALA A 228 -7.91 -13.53 22.91
CA ALA A 228 -7.32 -12.54 23.81
C ALA A 228 -8.17 -11.28 23.92
N TRP A 229 -8.67 -10.76 22.79
CA TRP A 229 -9.60 -9.62 22.78
C TRP A 229 -10.91 -9.92 23.50
N TYR A 230 -11.48 -11.10 23.29
CA TYR A 230 -12.73 -11.51 23.93
C TYR A 230 -12.58 -11.60 25.46
N ILE A 231 -11.54 -12.30 25.93
CA ILE A 231 -11.27 -12.45 27.38
C ILE A 231 -10.92 -11.09 27.99
N GLY A 232 -10.06 -10.31 27.34
CA GLY A 232 -9.69 -8.97 27.79
C GLY A 232 -10.90 -8.04 27.91
N PHE A 233 -11.80 -8.07 26.92
CA PHE A 233 -13.04 -7.30 26.96
C PHE A 233 -13.97 -7.75 28.09
N LEU A 234 -14.11 -9.06 28.33
CA LEU A 234 -14.92 -9.60 29.43
C LEU A 234 -14.36 -9.15 30.79
N VAL A 235 -13.04 -9.25 30.98
CA VAL A 235 -12.35 -8.76 32.18
C VAL A 235 -12.56 -7.25 32.36
N LEU A 236 -12.49 -6.46 31.28
CA LEU A 236 -12.73 -5.01 31.32
C LEU A 236 -14.14 -4.68 31.82
N ILE A 237 -15.17 -5.26 31.19
CA ILE A 237 -16.57 -5.01 31.57
C ILE A 237 -16.83 -5.43 33.02
N PHE A 238 -16.33 -6.61 33.42
CA PHE A 238 -16.54 -7.16 34.76
C PHE A 238 -15.80 -6.37 35.84
N SER A 239 -14.52 -6.03 35.60
CA SER A 239 -13.71 -5.21 36.51
C SER A 239 -14.33 -3.82 36.71
N SER A 240 -14.68 -3.14 35.61
CA SER A 240 -15.32 -1.82 35.70
C SER A 240 -16.65 -1.86 36.42
N PHE A 241 -17.46 -2.92 36.24
CA PHE A 241 -18.73 -3.07 36.94
C PHE A 241 -18.56 -3.30 38.44
N LEU A 242 -17.65 -4.18 38.85
CA LEU A 242 -17.42 -4.44 40.27
C LEU A 242 -16.84 -3.23 40.99
N VAL A 243 -15.87 -2.54 40.38
CA VAL A 243 -15.29 -1.32 40.96
C VAL A 243 -16.33 -0.21 41.01
N TYR A 244 -17.18 -0.06 39.99
CA TYR A 244 -18.30 0.88 40.03
C TYR A 244 -19.24 0.60 41.21
N LEU A 245 -19.67 -0.66 41.41
CA LEU A 245 -20.58 -0.98 42.51
C LEU A 245 -20.00 -0.67 43.88
N VAL A 246 -18.69 -0.87 44.05
CA VAL A 246 -17.99 -0.62 45.31
C VAL A 246 -17.71 0.86 45.52
N GLU A 247 -17.35 1.61 44.47
CA GLU A 247 -16.91 3.00 44.59
C GLU A 247 -18.04 4.03 44.43
N LYS A 248 -19.18 3.68 43.80
CA LYS A 248 -20.25 4.65 43.47
C LYS A 248 -20.77 5.43 44.70
N GLU A 249 -20.74 4.82 45.89
CA GLU A 249 -21.29 5.42 47.11
C GLU A 249 -20.26 6.25 47.88
N PHE A 250 -18.97 6.02 47.64
CA PHE A 250 -17.87 6.62 48.38
C PHE A 250 -17.07 7.63 47.56
N ASN A 251 -17.10 7.54 46.23
CA ASN A 251 -16.33 8.38 45.32
C ASN A 251 -17.20 8.99 44.23
N LYS A 252 -17.21 10.34 44.14
CA LYS A 252 -17.92 11.09 43.10
C LYS A 252 -17.28 10.94 41.71
N GLU A 253 -16.03 10.48 41.63
CA GLU A 253 -15.34 10.18 40.36
C GLU A 253 -15.96 9.00 39.61
N PHE A 254 -16.64 8.09 40.33
CA PHE A 254 -17.35 6.94 39.77
C PHE A 254 -18.87 7.19 39.77
N ALA A 255 -19.31 8.36 39.32
CA ALA A 255 -20.72 8.73 39.28
C ALA A 255 -21.52 7.85 38.31
N THR A 256 -20.95 7.56 37.14
CA THR A 256 -21.60 6.74 36.11
C THR A 256 -20.80 5.48 35.82
N TYR A 257 -21.48 4.45 35.30
CA TYR A 257 -20.81 3.26 34.80
C TYR A 257 -19.83 3.58 33.66
N ALA A 258 -20.09 4.63 32.88
CA ALA A 258 -19.18 5.10 31.83
C ALA A 258 -17.84 5.60 32.40
N ASP A 259 -17.85 6.26 33.57
CA ASP A 259 -16.63 6.69 34.25
C ASP A 259 -15.78 5.51 34.72
N ALA A 260 -16.43 4.44 35.21
CA ALA A 260 -15.76 3.21 35.59
C ALA A 260 -15.20 2.43 34.39
N LEU A 261 -15.88 2.46 33.23
CA LEU A 261 -15.38 1.91 31.98
C LEU A 261 -14.18 2.68 31.44
N TRP A 262 -14.22 4.02 31.52
CA TRP A 262 -13.07 4.86 31.20
C TRP A 262 -11.86 4.50 32.06
N TRP A 263 -12.04 4.46 33.39
CA TRP A 263 -11.00 4.05 34.32
C TRP A 263 -10.45 2.66 33.98
N GLY A 264 -11.31 1.65 33.83
CA GLY A 264 -10.90 0.28 33.50
C GLY A 264 -10.13 0.19 32.19
N THR A 265 -10.51 0.96 31.17
CA THR A 265 -9.78 1.03 29.90
C THR A 265 -8.38 1.60 30.09
N ILE A 266 -8.24 2.72 30.81
CA ILE A 266 -6.95 3.39 31.08
C ILE A 266 -6.03 2.52 31.97
N THR A 267 -6.59 1.78 32.91
CA THR A 267 -5.85 0.86 33.77
C THR A 267 -5.40 -0.40 33.02
N LEU A 268 -6.29 -1.06 32.27
CA LEU A 268 -5.94 -2.29 31.54
C LEU A 268 -5.00 -2.05 30.35
N THR A 269 -5.07 -0.87 29.75
CA THR A 269 -4.09 -0.44 28.72
C THR A 269 -2.78 0.08 29.31
N THR A 270 -2.62 0.05 30.64
CA THR A 270 -1.42 0.51 31.37
C THR A 270 -1.04 1.98 31.14
N ILE A 271 -2.00 2.82 30.69
CA ILE A 271 -1.79 4.27 30.52
C ILE A 271 -1.72 4.95 31.88
N GLY A 272 -2.70 4.67 32.75
CA GLY A 272 -2.70 5.13 34.14
C GLY A 272 -2.64 6.65 34.32
N TYR A 273 -3.55 7.42 33.71
CA TYR A 273 -3.59 8.88 33.86
C TYR A 273 -3.70 9.36 35.32
N GLY A 274 -4.33 8.56 36.19
CA GLY A 274 -4.54 8.90 37.60
C GLY A 274 -5.67 9.91 37.83
N ASP A 275 -6.50 10.20 36.82
CA ASP A 275 -7.64 11.12 36.90
C ASP A 275 -8.82 10.55 37.70
N LYS A 276 -8.95 9.22 37.73
CA LYS A 276 -9.95 8.48 38.53
C LYS A 276 -9.25 7.33 39.22
N THR A 277 -9.45 7.17 40.52
CA THR A 277 -8.83 6.05 41.26
C THR A 277 -9.74 5.51 42.35
N PRO A 278 -9.81 4.19 42.55
CA PRO A 278 -10.59 3.60 43.63
C PRO A 278 -10.01 4.02 44.99
N GLN A 279 -10.86 4.58 45.85
CA GLN A 279 -10.44 5.06 47.16
C GLN A 279 -10.69 4.04 48.27
N THR A 280 -11.70 3.19 48.10
CA THR A 280 -12.03 2.15 49.07
C THR A 280 -10.98 1.04 49.06
N TRP A 281 -10.72 0.45 50.22
CA TRP A 281 -9.80 -0.70 50.33
C TRP A 281 -10.24 -1.89 49.45
N THR A 282 -11.55 -2.18 49.46
CA THR A 282 -12.15 -3.24 48.65
C THR A 282 -12.04 -2.95 47.16
N GLY A 283 -12.31 -1.71 46.74
CA GLY A 283 -12.15 -1.27 45.35
C GLY A 283 -10.70 -1.40 44.88
N ARG A 284 -9.72 -1.02 45.72
CA ARG A 284 -8.28 -1.17 45.43
C ARG A 284 -7.87 -2.64 45.31
N LEU A 285 -8.36 -3.52 46.19
CA LEU A 285 -8.04 -4.95 46.14
C LEU A 285 -8.61 -5.61 44.87
N LEU A 286 -9.87 -5.31 44.53
CA LEU A 286 -10.50 -5.77 43.29
C LEU A 286 -9.74 -5.27 42.07
N SER A 287 -9.41 -3.98 42.06
CA SER A 287 -8.68 -3.34 40.96
C SER A 287 -7.30 -3.96 40.76
N ALA A 288 -6.56 -4.23 41.83
CA ALA A 288 -5.25 -4.89 41.77
C ALA A 288 -5.35 -6.30 41.17
N GLY A 289 -6.35 -7.09 41.60
CA GLY A 289 -6.57 -8.44 41.08
C GLY A 289 -6.91 -8.45 39.58
N PHE A 290 -7.85 -7.59 39.16
CA PHE A 290 -8.24 -7.51 37.76
C PHE A 290 -7.18 -6.85 36.87
N ALA A 291 -6.37 -5.93 37.40
CA ALA A 291 -5.25 -5.36 36.67
C ALA A 291 -4.22 -6.43 36.31
N LEU A 292 -3.83 -7.29 37.27
CA LEU A 292 -2.88 -8.38 37.00
C LEU A 292 -3.38 -9.33 35.91
N LEU A 293 -4.65 -9.72 35.98
CA LEU A 293 -5.28 -10.59 34.99
C LEU A 293 -5.42 -9.90 33.63
N GLY A 294 -6.01 -8.71 33.60
CA GLY A 294 -6.36 -8.02 32.36
C GLY A 294 -5.16 -7.50 31.58
N ILE A 295 -4.12 -6.99 32.26
CA ILE A 295 -2.87 -6.55 31.61
C ILE A 295 -2.22 -7.74 30.87
N SER A 296 -2.23 -8.93 31.48
CA SER A 296 -1.68 -10.14 30.88
C SER A 296 -2.37 -10.48 29.55
N PHE A 297 -3.70 -10.35 29.46
CA PHE A 297 -4.45 -10.61 28.23
C PHE A 297 -4.32 -9.51 27.18
N PHE A 298 -4.25 -8.23 27.59
CA PHE A 298 -4.06 -7.10 26.67
C PHE A 298 -2.65 -7.08 26.05
N ALA A 299 -1.66 -7.69 26.70
CA ALA A 299 -0.30 -7.83 26.16
C ALA A 299 -0.15 -8.94 25.11
N LEU A 300 -1.03 -9.96 25.09
CA LEU A 300 -0.92 -11.12 24.18
C LEU A 300 -0.90 -10.77 22.69
N PRO A 301 -1.73 -9.83 22.18
CA PRO A 301 -1.66 -9.44 20.77
C PRO A 301 -0.30 -8.87 20.36
N ALA A 302 0.34 -8.10 21.24
CA ALA A 302 1.67 -7.53 20.98
C ALA A 302 2.75 -8.61 20.92
N VAL A 303 2.72 -9.57 21.86
CA VAL A 303 3.67 -10.70 21.92
C VAL A 303 3.49 -11.65 20.72
N SER A 304 2.24 -11.92 20.34
CA SER A 304 1.95 -12.77 19.18
C SER A 304 2.48 -12.15 17.89
N PHE A 305 2.35 -10.83 17.74
CA PHE A 305 2.88 -10.10 16.60
C PHE A 305 4.41 -10.14 16.52
N THR A 306 5.11 -9.93 17.65
CA THR A 306 6.58 -9.98 17.68
C THR A 306 7.11 -11.39 17.43
N HIS A 307 6.48 -12.43 18.00
CA HIS A 307 6.86 -13.83 17.75
C HIS A 307 6.70 -14.24 16.28
N THR A 308 5.63 -13.78 15.62
CA THR A 308 5.41 -14.06 14.19
C THR A 308 6.45 -13.36 13.33
N HIS A 309 6.79 -12.12 13.65
CA HIS A 309 7.80 -11.36 12.92
C HIS A 309 9.19 -11.98 13.08
N THR A 310 9.58 -12.41 14.29
CA THR A 310 10.86 -13.10 14.49
C THR A 310 10.90 -14.44 13.77
N HIS A 311 9.85 -15.27 13.88
CA HIS A 311 9.78 -16.57 13.24
C HIS A 311 9.84 -16.48 11.70
N THR A 312 9.15 -15.50 11.10
CA THR A 312 9.19 -15.27 9.64
C THR A 312 10.56 -14.79 9.16
N HIS A 313 11.25 -13.92 9.92
CA HIS A 313 12.62 -13.49 9.60
C HIS A 313 13.63 -14.62 9.75
N THR A 314 13.52 -15.45 10.79
CA THR A 314 14.41 -16.61 10.99
C THR A 314 14.23 -17.65 9.88
N LEU A 315 13.00 -17.96 9.48
CA LEU A 315 12.74 -18.88 8.36
C LEU A 315 13.26 -18.34 7.02
N MET A 316 13.13 -17.04 6.76
CA MET A 316 13.74 -16.42 5.57
C MET A 316 15.27 -16.53 5.59
N HIS A 317 15.90 -16.31 6.75
CA HIS A 317 17.33 -16.45 6.90
C HIS A 317 17.79 -17.90 6.67
N MET A 318 17.10 -18.89 7.24
CA MET A 318 17.40 -20.30 7.01
C MET A 318 17.23 -20.71 5.54
N ALA A 319 16.16 -20.27 4.88
CA ALA A 319 15.94 -20.56 3.46
C ALA A 319 16.99 -19.91 2.54
N LEU A 320 17.53 -18.75 2.91
CA LEU A 320 18.64 -18.12 2.21
C LEU A 320 19.95 -18.89 2.40
N PHE A 321 20.20 -19.41 3.59
CA PHE A 321 21.35 -20.28 3.87
C PHE A 321 21.27 -21.60 3.09
N ASP A 322 20.10 -22.25 3.06
CA ASP A 322 19.89 -23.50 2.29
C ASP A 322 19.97 -23.30 0.77
N CYS A 323 19.71 -22.09 0.25
CA CYS A 323 19.90 -21.80 -1.18
C CYS A 323 21.34 -21.44 -1.56
N GLN A 324 22.22 -21.18 -0.59
CA GLN A 324 23.64 -20.87 -0.83
C GLN A 324 24.58 -22.07 -0.62
N GLY A 325 24.09 -23.16 -0.01
CA GLY A 325 24.80 -24.45 0.10
C GLY A 325 24.52 -25.38 -1.06
#